data_AF-A0A6I7HX29-F1
#
_entry.id   AF-A0A6I7HX29-F1
#
_cell.length_a   1.000
_cell.length_b   1.000
_cell.length_c   1.000
_cell.angle_alpha   90.00
_cell.angle_beta   90.00
_cell.angle_gamma   90.00
#
_symmetry.space_group_name_H-M   'P 1'
#
loop_
_entity.id
_entity.type
_entity.pdbx_description
1 polymer ?
#
loop_
_entity_poly.entity_id
_entity_poly.type
_entity_poly.pdbx_seq_one_letter_code
_entity_poly.pdbx_strand_id
1 'polypeptide(L)'
;MDEYDEIRSLRAGATLAISASDLDRKTALAQATARRWHARRLSLRSPLDPELPERPGRPSRPELVPPKAVEKRSLHTLPGRIALLHALAHIELNAVDLALDIVARFATEPVPHSFFDGWMQVAFEEAKHFGMVRERLRALGADYGDMPAHDGLWQAAHSTRNDLTARLAVVPLILEARGLDVTPSLQEKMRETGDVESAEVLKVIYEDEKGHVAIGAKWFRFLCARERKDPARTFQDLVRVNFRGALKAPFNDLARAEAGLTPSFYRSLTSTSSG
;
A
#
# COMPACT_ATOMS: atom_id res chain seq x y z
N MET A 1 -18.67 -12.14 24.27
CA MET A 1 -17.55 -12.73 23.51
C MET A 1 -17.11 -11.65 22.55
N ASP A 2 -15.86 -11.20 22.60
CA ASP A 2 -15.40 -10.11 21.73
C ASP A 2 -15.27 -10.69 20.30
N GLU A 3 -15.83 -10.00 19.31
CA GLU A 3 -15.95 -10.45 17.90
C GLU A 3 -14.60 -10.83 17.26
N TYR A 4 -13.49 -10.48 17.92
CA TYR A 4 -12.13 -10.71 17.45
C TYR A 4 -11.27 -11.50 18.46
N ASP A 5 -11.85 -12.37 19.29
CA ASP A 5 -11.11 -13.23 20.24
C ASP A 5 -10.04 -14.12 19.57
N GLU A 6 -10.09 -14.31 18.25
CA GLU A 6 -9.05 -14.99 17.46
C GLU A 6 -7.75 -14.20 17.29
N ILE A 7 -7.75 -12.87 17.50
CA ILE A 7 -6.53 -12.04 17.42
C ILE A 7 -5.72 -12.21 18.71
N ARG A 8 -4.83 -13.21 18.71
CA ARG A 8 -4.01 -13.60 19.88
C ARG A 8 -2.68 -12.86 20.01
N SER A 9 -2.18 -12.29 18.92
CA SER A 9 -0.95 -11.50 18.85
C SER A 9 -1.04 -10.54 17.67
N LEU A 10 -0.10 -9.61 17.54
CA LEU A 10 -0.03 -8.72 16.39
C LEU A 10 0.16 -9.52 15.08
N ARG A 11 1.13 -10.44 15.07
CA ARG A 11 1.38 -11.30 13.91
C ARG A 11 0.16 -12.14 13.55
N ALA A 12 -0.56 -12.69 14.54
CA ALA A 12 -1.78 -13.45 14.29
C ALA A 12 -2.87 -12.59 13.66
N GLY A 13 -3.15 -11.41 14.21
CA GLY A 13 -4.16 -10.50 13.65
C GLY A 13 -3.85 -10.08 12.21
N ALA A 14 -2.59 -9.73 11.93
CA ALA A 14 -2.16 -9.41 10.58
C ALA A 14 -2.29 -10.61 9.62
N THR A 15 -1.90 -11.81 10.06
CA THR A 15 -2.01 -13.03 9.25
C THR A 15 -3.46 -13.40 8.95
N LEU A 16 -4.36 -13.29 9.93
CA LEU A 16 -5.80 -13.53 9.74
C LEU A 16 -6.40 -12.55 8.72
N ALA A 17 -6.06 -11.26 8.83
CA ALA A 17 -6.51 -10.24 7.88
C ALA A 17 -6.01 -10.53 6.46
N ILE A 18 -4.72 -10.82 6.28
CA ILE A 18 -4.13 -11.18 4.97
C ILE A 18 -4.84 -12.41 4.39
N SER A 19 -5.17 -13.40 5.22
CA SER A 19 -5.79 -14.66 4.78
C SER A 19 -7.27 -14.52 4.41
N ALA A 20 -7.95 -13.46 4.87
CA ALA A 20 -9.37 -13.25 4.60
C ALA A 20 -9.61 -12.95 3.12
N SER A 21 -10.49 -13.73 2.48
CA SER A 21 -10.99 -13.44 1.12
C SER A 21 -12.19 -12.50 1.11
N ASP A 22 -12.92 -12.42 2.22
CA ASP A 22 -14.01 -11.46 2.40
C ASP A 22 -13.45 -10.07 2.68
N LEU A 23 -13.91 -9.09 1.90
CA LEU A 23 -13.38 -7.72 1.89
C LEU A 23 -13.67 -6.98 3.20
N ASP A 24 -14.88 -7.15 3.73
CA ASP A 24 -15.33 -6.49 4.94
C ASP A 24 -14.64 -7.11 6.16
N ARG A 25 -14.49 -8.44 6.18
CA ARG A 25 -13.73 -9.15 7.21
C ARG A 25 -12.24 -8.76 7.19
N LYS A 26 -11.62 -8.67 6.02
CA LYS A 26 -10.20 -8.28 5.87
C LYS A 26 -9.95 -6.90 6.49
N THR A 27 -10.73 -5.91 6.08
CA THR A 27 -10.59 -4.53 6.55
C THR A 27 -10.94 -4.40 8.04
N ALA A 28 -11.98 -5.09 8.50
CA ALA A 28 -12.34 -5.13 9.92
C ALA A 28 -11.23 -5.75 10.78
N LEU A 29 -10.64 -6.87 10.35
CA LEU A 29 -9.51 -7.50 11.05
C LEU A 29 -8.27 -6.61 11.07
N ALA A 30 -7.94 -5.94 9.96
CA ALA A 30 -6.83 -5.00 9.90
C ALA A 30 -7.00 -3.88 10.94
N GLN A 31 -8.19 -3.26 10.97
CA GLN A 31 -8.48 -2.18 11.91
C GLN A 31 -8.59 -2.64 13.36
N ALA A 32 -9.21 -3.80 13.62
CA ALA A 32 -9.32 -4.36 14.96
C ALA A 32 -7.93 -4.72 15.52
N THR A 33 -7.06 -5.31 14.69
CA THR A 33 -5.68 -5.61 15.05
C THR A 33 -4.91 -4.35 15.41
N ALA A 34 -5.00 -3.29 14.58
CA ALA A 34 -4.34 -2.02 14.84
C ALA A 34 -4.81 -1.38 16.16
N ARG A 35 -6.13 -1.31 16.39
CA ARG A 35 -6.69 -0.76 17.64
C ARG A 35 -6.18 -1.51 18.87
N ARG A 36 -6.19 -2.86 18.83
CA ARG A 36 -5.69 -3.69 19.94
C ARG A 36 -4.19 -3.54 20.16
N TRP A 37 -3.41 -3.42 19.07
CA TRP A 37 -1.97 -3.17 19.12
C TRP A 37 -1.62 -1.83 19.76
N HIS A 38 -2.26 -0.73 19.32
CA HIS A 38 -2.03 0.60 19.87
C HIS A 38 -2.54 0.72 21.32
N ALA A 39 -3.57 -0.03 21.69
CA ALA A 39 -4.02 -0.18 23.07
C ALA A 39 -3.09 -1.06 23.93
N ARG A 40 -1.97 -1.54 23.39
CA ARG A 40 -0.98 -2.41 24.05
C ARG A 40 -1.59 -3.70 24.62
N ARG A 41 -2.62 -4.24 23.95
CA ARG A 41 -3.32 -5.47 24.34
C ARG A 41 -2.79 -6.73 23.66
N LEU A 42 -1.85 -6.59 22.73
CA LEU A 42 -1.28 -7.71 21.96
C LEU A 42 0.22 -7.82 22.23
N SER A 43 0.69 -9.05 22.39
CA SER A 43 2.10 -9.35 22.19
C SER A 43 2.45 -9.25 20.69
N LEU A 44 3.73 -9.10 20.36
CA LEU A 44 4.17 -9.08 18.96
C LEU A 44 3.92 -10.42 18.25
N ARG A 45 4.20 -11.54 18.94
CA ARG A 45 4.05 -12.92 18.42
C ARG A 45 3.49 -13.85 19.49
N SER A 46 3.03 -15.03 19.05
CA SER A 46 2.62 -16.15 19.89
C SER A 46 3.04 -17.48 19.26
N PRO A 47 3.32 -18.54 20.05
CA PRO A 47 3.51 -19.90 19.51
C PRO A 47 2.30 -20.46 18.77
N LEU A 48 1.12 -19.86 18.97
CA LEU A 48 -0.14 -20.23 18.32
C LEU A 48 -0.47 -19.34 17.11
N ASP A 49 0.48 -18.52 16.65
CA ASP A 49 0.26 -17.71 15.46
C ASP A 49 0.07 -18.63 14.24
N PRO A 50 -0.93 -18.35 13.38
CA PRO A 50 -1.11 -19.10 12.15
C PRO A 50 0.09 -18.94 11.20
N GLU A 51 0.18 -19.85 10.23
CA GLU A 51 1.13 -19.74 9.14
C GLU A 51 0.76 -18.55 8.23
N LEU A 52 1.77 -17.77 7.84
CA LEU A 52 1.56 -16.63 6.94
C LEU A 52 1.43 -17.16 5.51
N PRO A 53 0.30 -16.96 4.81
CA PRO A 53 0.15 -17.46 3.46
C PRO A 53 1.15 -16.78 2.50
N GLU A 54 1.51 -17.48 1.42
CA GLU A 54 2.39 -16.93 0.39
C GLU A 54 1.74 -15.77 -0.40
N ARG A 55 0.40 -15.78 -0.45
CA ARG A 55 -0.42 -14.78 -1.13
C ARG A 55 -1.64 -14.42 -0.27
N PRO A 56 -2.14 -13.17 -0.34
CA PRO A 56 -3.34 -12.79 0.39
C PRO A 56 -4.56 -13.55 -0.12
N GLY A 57 -5.50 -13.80 0.78
CA GLY A 57 -6.85 -14.21 0.43
C GLY A 57 -7.48 -13.16 -0.48
N ARG A 58 -8.15 -13.62 -1.54
CA ARG A 58 -8.85 -12.77 -2.48
C ARG A 58 -10.26 -13.29 -2.73
N PRO A 59 -11.24 -12.40 -2.95
CA PRO A 59 -12.56 -12.78 -3.43
C PRO A 59 -12.48 -13.39 -4.84
N SER A 60 -13.56 -14.03 -5.27
CA SER A 60 -13.68 -14.64 -6.62
C SER A 60 -13.63 -13.62 -7.77
N ARG A 61 -13.88 -12.33 -7.48
CA ARG A 61 -13.80 -11.20 -8.40
C ARG A 61 -12.99 -10.07 -7.75
N PRO A 62 -12.23 -9.25 -8.49
CA PRO A 62 -12.20 -9.12 -9.95
C PRO A 62 -11.41 -10.22 -10.66
N GLU A 63 -11.69 -10.42 -11.95
CA GLU A 63 -10.80 -11.18 -12.84
C GLU A 63 -9.45 -10.46 -12.94
N LEU A 64 -8.36 -11.21 -12.79
CA LEU A 64 -7.00 -10.66 -12.84
C LEU A 64 -6.42 -10.82 -14.25
N VAL A 65 -6.29 -9.69 -14.95
CA VAL A 65 -5.82 -9.64 -16.33
C VAL A 65 -4.43 -8.97 -16.42
N PRO A 66 -3.65 -9.22 -17.49
CA PRO A 66 -2.40 -8.51 -17.72
C PRO A 66 -2.62 -6.98 -17.82
N PRO A 67 -1.66 -6.13 -17.43
CA PRO A 67 -1.84 -4.67 -17.43
C PRO A 67 -2.30 -4.05 -18.76
N LYS A 68 -1.96 -4.68 -19.90
CA LYS A 68 -2.34 -4.22 -21.25
C LYS A 68 -3.82 -4.50 -21.60
N ALA A 69 -4.49 -5.36 -20.84
CA ALA A 69 -5.86 -5.78 -21.06
C ALA A 69 -6.89 -4.95 -20.25
N VAL A 70 -6.43 -3.96 -19.48
CA VAL A 70 -7.32 -3.03 -18.75
C VAL A 70 -7.64 -1.84 -19.66
N GLU A 71 -8.93 -1.51 -19.80
CA GLU A 71 -9.39 -0.41 -20.67
C GLU A 71 -8.89 0.98 -20.22
N LYS A 72 -8.88 1.93 -21.16
CA LYS A 72 -8.49 3.32 -20.88
C LYS A 72 -9.54 4.04 -20.04
N ARG A 73 -9.08 4.79 -19.04
CA ARG A 73 -9.90 5.43 -18.00
C ARG A 73 -10.12 6.91 -18.35
N SER A 74 -11.15 7.21 -19.13
CA SER A 74 -11.53 8.61 -19.41
C SER A 74 -12.30 9.21 -18.23
N LEU A 75 -11.83 10.30 -17.66
CA LEU A 75 -12.53 10.98 -16.55
C LEU A 75 -13.75 11.78 -17.02
N HIS A 76 -13.86 12.04 -18.32
CA HIS A 76 -14.98 12.78 -18.91
C HIS A 76 -16.26 11.93 -19.04
N THR A 77 -16.19 10.62 -18.81
CA THR A 77 -17.35 9.73 -18.90
C THR A 77 -17.60 9.05 -17.56
N LEU A 78 -18.87 8.77 -17.25
CA LEU A 78 -19.22 8.02 -16.04
C LEU A 78 -18.56 6.63 -16.01
N PRO A 79 -18.58 5.82 -17.09
CA PRO A 79 -17.91 4.52 -17.10
C PRO A 79 -16.40 4.62 -16.81
N GLY A 80 -15.72 5.65 -17.34
CA GLY A 80 -14.29 5.80 -17.11
C GLY A 80 -13.94 6.28 -15.69
N ARG A 81 -14.81 7.07 -15.04
CA ARG A 81 -14.70 7.40 -13.61
C ARG A 81 -14.91 6.16 -12.72
N ILE A 82 -15.92 5.35 -13.03
CA ILE A 82 -16.18 4.07 -12.36
C ILE A 82 -14.96 3.14 -12.49
N ALA A 83 -14.41 2.97 -13.71
CA ALA A 83 -13.23 2.16 -13.95
C ALA A 83 -11.97 2.65 -13.21
N LEU A 84 -11.81 3.97 -13.06
CA LEU A 84 -10.73 4.51 -12.26
C LEU A 84 -10.91 4.21 -10.77
N LEU A 85 -12.09 4.49 -10.20
CA LEU A 85 -12.35 4.26 -8.77
C LEU A 85 -12.24 2.79 -8.42
N HIS A 86 -12.68 1.88 -9.29
CA HIS A 86 -12.46 0.44 -9.12
C HIS A 86 -10.96 0.10 -9.08
N ALA A 87 -10.16 0.67 -9.99
CA ALA A 87 -8.72 0.46 -9.98
C ALA A 87 -8.05 1.02 -8.72
N LEU A 88 -8.52 2.15 -8.20
CA LEU A 88 -8.03 2.71 -6.94
C LEU A 88 -8.42 1.81 -5.77
N ALA A 89 -9.67 1.35 -5.67
CA ALA A 89 -10.07 0.37 -4.66
C ALA A 89 -9.21 -0.91 -4.72
N HIS A 90 -8.81 -1.34 -5.92
CA HIS A 90 -7.87 -2.45 -6.07
C HIS A 90 -6.48 -2.13 -5.51
N ILE A 91 -5.98 -0.92 -5.72
CA ILE A 91 -4.71 -0.45 -5.14
C ILE A 91 -4.81 -0.42 -3.61
N GLU A 92 -5.81 0.25 -3.04
CA GLU A 92 -6.00 0.37 -1.59
C GLU A 92 -6.12 -1.00 -0.92
N LEU A 93 -6.87 -1.94 -1.52
CA LEU A 93 -6.99 -3.30 -0.97
C LEU A 93 -5.64 -4.03 -0.96
N ASN A 94 -4.83 -3.88 -2.00
CA ASN A 94 -3.48 -4.45 -1.99
C ASN A 94 -2.58 -3.72 -0.98
N ALA A 95 -2.73 -2.42 -0.78
CA ALA A 95 -1.96 -1.66 0.20
C ALA A 95 -2.22 -2.14 1.65
N VAL A 96 -3.47 -2.50 1.98
CA VAL A 96 -3.80 -3.21 3.24
C VAL A 96 -2.96 -4.48 3.38
N ASP A 97 -2.98 -5.34 2.35
CA ASP A 97 -2.23 -6.60 2.36
C ASP A 97 -0.71 -6.38 2.45
N LEU A 98 -0.19 -5.36 1.75
CA LEU A 98 1.24 -5.02 1.72
C LEU A 98 1.74 -4.55 3.10
N ALA A 99 0.99 -3.67 3.76
CA ALA A 99 1.32 -3.16 5.09
C ALA A 99 1.25 -4.28 6.14
N LEU A 100 0.19 -5.10 6.12
CA LEU A 100 0.05 -6.23 7.02
C LEU A 100 1.12 -7.29 6.79
N ASP A 101 1.52 -7.54 5.54
CA ASP A 101 2.57 -8.50 5.23
C ASP A 101 3.92 -8.05 5.81
N ILE A 102 4.22 -6.74 5.79
CA ILE A 102 5.42 -6.21 6.46
C ILE A 102 5.37 -6.57 7.97
N VAL A 103 4.23 -6.36 8.61
CA VAL A 103 4.05 -6.67 10.04
C VAL A 103 4.21 -8.16 10.31
N ALA A 104 3.48 -9.01 9.60
CA ALA A 104 3.44 -10.44 9.89
C ALA A 104 4.75 -11.17 9.52
N ARG A 105 5.34 -10.79 8.39
CA ARG A 105 6.53 -11.46 7.82
C ARG A 105 7.80 -11.09 8.57
N PHE A 106 7.94 -9.83 8.97
CA PHE A 106 9.13 -9.33 9.64
C PHE A 106 8.95 -9.19 11.16
N ALA A 107 7.92 -9.84 11.72
CA ALA A 107 7.70 -9.87 13.17
C ALA A 107 8.89 -10.45 13.95
N THR A 108 9.77 -11.24 13.32
CA THR A 108 11.00 -11.82 13.89
C THR A 108 12.23 -10.95 13.77
N GLU A 109 12.18 -9.89 12.97
CA GLU A 109 13.33 -9.01 12.78
C GLU A 109 13.65 -8.22 14.05
N PRO A 110 14.94 -7.95 14.35
CA PRO A 110 15.35 -7.19 15.52
C PRO A 110 15.13 -5.68 15.28
N VAL A 111 13.87 -5.26 15.17
CA VAL A 111 13.45 -3.86 15.01
C VAL A 111 12.68 -3.38 16.24
N PRO A 112 12.71 -2.08 16.57
CA PRO A 112 11.94 -1.54 17.69
C PRO A 112 10.43 -1.73 17.51
N HIS A 113 9.66 -1.82 18.61
CA HIS A 113 8.20 -1.95 18.54
C HIS A 113 7.51 -0.82 17.76
N SER A 114 8.09 0.40 17.77
CA SER A 114 7.59 1.54 17.01
C SER A 114 7.64 1.33 15.49
N PHE A 115 8.38 0.32 15.00
CA PHE A 115 8.30 -0.14 13.61
C PHE A 115 6.89 -0.63 13.30
N PHE A 116 6.39 -1.51 14.15
CA PHE A 116 5.06 -2.10 14.01
C PHE A 116 3.94 -1.09 14.30
N ASP A 117 4.18 -0.12 15.19
CA ASP A 117 3.25 1.00 15.39
C ASP A 117 2.97 1.73 14.06
N GLY A 118 4.01 2.05 13.29
CA GLY A 118 3.84 2.72 12.00
C GLY A 118 3.12 1.86 10.96
N TRP A 119 3.52 0.60 10.80
CA TRP A 119 2.89 -0.27 9.79
C TRP A 119 1.45 -0.65 10.11
N MET A 120 1.10 -0.73 11.40
CA MET A 120 -0.30 -0.92 11.79
C MET A 120 -1.14 0.34 11.62
N GLN A 121 -0.54 1.53 11.71
CA GLN A 121 -1.20 2.77 11.31
C GLN A 121 -1.49 2.76 9.81
N VAL A 122 -0.49 2.47 8.97
CA VAL A 122 -0.67 2.35 7.50
C VAL A 122 -1.78 1.33 7.19
N ALA A 123 -1.71 0.11 7.72
CA ALA A 123 -2.73 -0.91 7.46
C ALA A 123 -4.16 -0.48 7.89
N PHE A 124 -4.28 0.32 8.95
CA PHE A 124 -5.57 0.88 9.39
C PHE A 124 -6.08 1.94 8.40
N GLU A 125 -5.21 2.84 7.95
CA GLU A 125 -5.49 3.93 7.01
C GLU A 125 -5.85 3.37 5.63
N GLU A 126 -5.12 2.38 5.11
CA GLU A 126 -5.46 1.73 3.82
C GLU A 126 -6.80 1.00 3.87
N ALA A 127 -7.17 0.40 5.01
CA ALA A 127 -8.47 -0.23 5.17
C ALA A 127 -9.61 0.81 5.14
N LYS A 128 -9.35 2.01 5.69
CA LYS A 128 -10.25 3.17 5.59
C LYS A 128 -10.31 3.68 4.14
N HIS A 129 -9.18 3.82 3.45
CA HIS A 129 -9.12 4.28 2.06
C HIS A 129 -9.92 3.37 1.14
N PHE A 130 -9.71 2.05 1.24
CA PHE A 130 -10.50 1.07 0.50
C PHE A 130 -12.01 1.25 0.73
N GLY A 131 -12.43 1.40 2.00
CA GLY A 131 -13.82 1.65 2.36
C GLY A 131 -14.39 2.90 1.71
N MET A 132 -13.67 4.03 1.78
CA MET A 132 -14.09 5.30 1.19
C MET A 132 -14.22 5.22 -0.33
N VAL A 133 -13.25 4.60 -1.01
CA VAL A 133 -13.29 4.45 -2.48
C VAL A 133 -14.41 3.50 -2.90
N ARG A 134 -14.59 2.39 -2.18
CA ARG A 134 -15.68 1.43 -2.45
C ARG A 134 -17.06 2.04 -2.23
N GLU A 135 -17.24 2.83 -1.18
CA GLU A 135 -18.48 3.58 -0.95
C GLU A 135 -18.75 4.57 -2.09
N ARG A 136 -17.72 5.31 -2.54
CA ARG A 136 -17.86 6.21 -3.69
C ARG A 136 -18.21 5.45 -4.97
N LEU A 137 -17.60 4.30 -5.21
CA LEU A 137 -17.89 3.44 -6.35
C LEU A 137 -19.36 2.97 -6.34
N ARG A 138 -19.87 2.56 -5.17
CA ARG A 138 -21.28 2.18 -4.96
C ARG A 138 -22.24 3.32 -5.22
N ALA A 139 -21.89 4.53 -4.81
CA ALA A 139 -22.68 5.72 -5.10
C ALA A 139 -22.76 6.05 -6.61
N LEU A 140 -21.84 5.51 -7.42
CA LEU A 140 -21.87 5.61 -8.89
C LEU A 140 -22.51 4.37 -9.57
N GLY A 141 -23.04 3.42 -8.80
CA GLY A 141 -23.74 2.25 -9.31
C GLY A 141 -22.86 1.04 -9.65
N ALA A 142 -21.65 0.94 -9.09
CA ALA A 142 -20.76 -0.22 -9.24
C ALA A 142 -20.15 -0.66 -7.90
N ASP A 143 -19.58 -1.86 -7.81
CA ASP A 143 -18.82 -2.32 -6.64
C ASP A 143 -17.43 -2.86 -7.05
N TYR A 144 -16.56 -3.03 -6.06
CA TYR A 144 -15.31 -3.72 -6.24
C TYR A 144 -15.55 -5.15 -6.74
N GLY A 145 -14.85 -5.52 -7.82
CA GLY A 145 -15.04 -6.80 -8.50
C GLY A 145 -15.84 -6.73 -9.80
N ASP A 146 -16.56 -5.63 -10.06
CA ASP A 146 -17.37 -5.48 -11.28
C ASP A 146 -16.54 -5.39 -12.56
N MET A 147 -15.32 -4.86 -12.46
CA MET A 147 -14.37 -4.73 -13.57
C MET A 147 -13.13 -5.61 -13.35
N PRO A 148 -12.37 -5.97 -14.41
CA PRO A 148 -11.07 -6.64 -14.27
C PRO A 148 -10.03 -5.76 -13.56
N ALA A 149 -9.06 -6.39 -12.90
CA ALA A 149 -7.92 -5.72 -12.27
C ALA A 149 -6.60 -6.39 -12.66
N HIS A 150 -5.46 -5.79 -12.34
CA HIS A 150 -4.14 -6.38 -12.62
C HIS A 150 -3.47 -6.91 -11.35
N ASP A 151 -2.65 -7.94 -11.47
CA ASP A 151 -1.98 -8.58 -10.33
C ASP A 151 -0.56 -8.03 -10.02
N GLY A 152 -0.20 -6.87 -10.59
CA GLY A 152 1.20 -6.40 -10.59
C GLY A 152 1.79 -6.01 -9.22
N LEU A 153 0.96 -5.60 -8.25
CA LEU A 153 1.43 -5.04 -6.98
C LEU A 153 2.05 -6.10 -6.05
N TRP A 154 1.40 -7.27 -5.92
CA TRP A 154 1.87 -8.32 -5.02
C TRP A 154 3.20 -8.94 -5.46
N GLN A 155 3.52 -8.91 -6.76
CA GLN A 155 4.75 -9.47 -7.28
C GLN A 155 6.01 -8.82 -6.65
N ALA A 156 5.95 -7.51 -6.38
CA ALA A 156 7.03 -6.76 -5.75
C ALA A 156 7.21 -7.12 -4.26
N ALA A 157 6.11 -7.37 -3.54
CA ALA A 157 6.19 -7.88 -2.18
C ALA A 157 6.79 -9.28 -2.16
N HIS A 158 6.37 -10.15 -3.06
CA HIS A 158 6.90 -11.50 -3.14
C HIS A 158 8.40 -11.52 -3.48
N SER A 159 8.89 -10.68 -4.39
CA SER A 159 10.32 -10.62 -4.73
C SER A 159 11.20 -10.17 -3.56
N THR A 160 10.67 -9.34 -2.66
CA THR A 160 11.37 -8.77 -1.51
C THR A 160 11.08 -9.48 -0.18
N ARG A 161 10.34 -10.60 -0.19
CA ARG A 161 9.83 -11.27 1.02
C ARG A 161 10.90 -11.74 2.01
N ASN A 162 12.15 -11.91 1.56
CA ASN A 162 13.25 -12.42 2.38
C ASN A 162 14.21 -11.32 2.88
N ASP A 163 13.94 -10.05 2.57
CA ASP A 163 14.81 -8.93 2.94
C ASP A 163 13.96 -7.71 3.29
N LEU A 164 13.93 -7.36 4.58
CA LEU A 164 13.17 -6.22 5.07
C LEU A 164 13.64 -4.91 4.43
N THR A 165 14.95 -4.71 4.24
CA THR A 165 15.49 -3.48 3.65
C THR A 165 15.08 -3.37 2.18
N ALA A 166 15.12 -4.48 1.44
CA ALA A 166 14.59 -4.56 0.08
C ALA A 166 13.09 -4.29 0.03
N ARG A 167 12.33 -4.85 0.98
CA ARG A 167 10.87 -4.63 1.09
C ARG A 167 10.56 -3.16 1.25
N LEU A 168 11.25 -2.47 2.17
CA LEU A 168 11.05 -1.05 2.40
C LEU A 168 11.52 -0.18 1.21
N ALA A 169 12.55 -0.59 0.48
CA ALA A 169 12.97 0.12 -0.72
C ALA A 169 11.91 0.06 -1.83
N VAL A 170 11.27 -1.10 -2.02
CA VAL A 170 10.39 -1.32 -3.19
C VAL A 170 8.94 -0.98 -2.90
N VAL A 171 8.39 -1.37 -1.74
CA VAL A 171 6.95 -1.21 -1.51
C VAL A 171 6.63 0.26 -1.13
N PRO A 172 7.00 0.76 0.06
CA PRO A 172 6.61 2.12 0.45
C PRO A 172 7.34 3.23 -0.33
N LEU A 173 8.59 3.01 -0.74
CA LEU A 173 9.39 4.07 -1.36
C LEU A 173 9.32 4.12 -2.89
N ILE A 174 8.67 3.14 -3.53
CA ILE A 174 8.41 3.15 -4.99
C ILE A 174 6.91 3.04 -5.27
N LEU A 175 6.24 2.00 -4.75
CA LEU A 175 4.82 1.78 -5.04
C LEU A 175 3.95 2.84 -4.37
N GLU A 176 4.08 3.04 -3.05
CA GLU A 176 3.25 4.04 -2.35
C GLU A 176 3.66 5.47 -2.69
N ALA A 177 4.97 5.72 -2.84
CA ALA A 177 5.48 7.01 -3.33
C ALA A 177 4.97 7.38 -4.73
N ARG A 178 4.33 6.48 -5.48
CA ARG A 178 3.65 6.80 -6.73
C ARG A 178 2.36 7.59 -6.50
N GLY A 179 1.64 7.34 -5.41
CA GLY A 179 0.44 8.08 -5.02
C GLY A 179 0.71 9.58 -4.89
N LEU A 180 1.86 9.95 -4.30
CA LEU A 180 2.29 11.34 -4.15
C LEU A 180 2.46 12.09 -5.49
N ASP A 181 2.79 11.38 -6.56
CA ASP A 181 3.02 11.96 -7.89
C ASP A 181 1.71 12.14 -8.67
N VAL A 182 0.81 11.16 -8.59
CA VAL A 182 -0.34 11.07 -9.51
C VAL A 182 -1.61 11.66 -8.92
N THR A 183 -1.82 11.53 -7.61
CA THR A 183 -3.07 11.88 -6.95
C THR A 183 -3.44 13.36 -7.06
N PRO A 184 -2.50 14.34 -6.94
CA PRO A 184 -2.84 15.76 -7.10
C PRO A 184 -3.45 16.07 -8.47
N SER A 185 -2.81 15.58 -9.56
CA SER A 185 -3.31 15.79 -10.93
C SER A 185 -4.66 15.11 -11.17
N LEU A 186 -4.93 14.02 -10.45
CA LEU A 186 -6.17 13.30 -10.56
C LEU A 186 -7.31 14.02 -9.82
N GLN A 187 -7.03 14.58 -8.64
CA GLN A 187 -7.97 15.42 -7.90
C GLN A 187 -8.41 16.63 -8.73
N GLU A 188 -7.46 17.33 -9.36
CA GLU A 188 -7.74 18.47 -10.23
C GLU A 188 -8.70 18.09 -11.36
N LYS A 189 -8.38 17.02 -12.11
CA LYS A 189 -9.23 16.53 -13.20
C LYS A 189 -10.61 16.08 -12.76
N MET A 190 -10.72 15.47 -11.57
CA MET A 190 -12.03 15.09 -11.02
C MET A 190 -12.88 16.33 -10.75
N ARG A 191 -12.31 17.39 -10.19
CA ARG A 191 -13.02 18.67 -9.98
C ARG A 191 -13.43 19.32 -11.30
N GLU A 192 -12.52 19.37 -12.29
CA GLU A 192 -12.79 19.90 -13.63
C GLU A 192 -13.93 19.15 -14.34
N THR A 193 -14.05 17.85 -14.11
CA THR A 193 -15.11 17.00 -14.68
C THR A 193 -16.37 16.94 -13.81
N GLY A 194 -16.44 17.74 -12.74
CA GLY A 194 -17.59 17.87 -11.86
C GLY A 194 -17.79 16.73 -10.86
N ASP A 195 -16.81 15.83 -10.67
CA ASP A 195 -16.82 14.78 -9.66
C ASP A 195 -16.10 15.23 -8.38
N VAL A 196 -16.68 16.21 -7.70
CA VAL A 196 -16.06 16.84 -6.52
C VAL A 196 -15.98 15.84 -5.36
N GLU A 197 -16.97 14.96 -5.21
CA GLU A 197 -17.01 13.96 -4.15
C GLU A 197 -15.85 12.96 -4.26
N SER A 198 -15.53 12.49 -5.46
CA SER A 198 -14.37 11.62 -5.66
C SER A 198 -13.06 12.38 -5.38
N ALA A 199 -12.97 13.66 -5.74
CA ALA A 199 -11.79 14.48 -5.45
C ALA A 199 -11.56 14.66 -3.93
N GLU A 200 -12.61 14.78 -3.12
CA GLU A 200 -12.49 14.84 -1.66
C GLU A 200 -12.04 13.50 -1.05
N VAL A 201 -12.49 12.36 -1.58
CA VAL A 201 -11.97 11.04 -1.18
C VAL A 201 -10.46 10.96 -1.44
N LEU A 202 -10.02 11.35 -2.64
CA LEU A 202 -8.59 11.34 -2.99
C LEU A 202 -7.76 12.33 -2.19
N LYS A 203 -8.37 13.41 -1.69
CA LYS A 203 -7.69 14.36 -0.81
C LYS A 203 -7.33 13.73 0.52
N VAL A 204 -8.25 12.98 1.13
CA VAL A 204 -7.97 12.25 2.38
C VAL A 204 -6.84 11.25 2.18
N ILE A 205 -6.94 10.43 1.13
CA ILE A 205 -5.91 9.44 0.78
C ILE A 205 -4.54 10.13 0.60
N TYR A 206 -4.49 11.20 -0.18
CA TYR A 206 -3.23 11.91 -0.44
C TYR A 206 -2.55 12.47 0.83
N GLU A 207 -3.33 12.95 1.81
CA GLU A 207 -2.74 13.44 3.06
C GLU A 207 -2.17 12.31 3.92
N ASP A 208 -2.88 11.18 4.01
CA ASP A 208 -2.43 10.00 4.77
C ASP A 208 -1.19 9.35 4.08
N GLU A 209 -1.15 9.31 2.75
CA GLU A 209 -0.04 8.76 1.94
C GLU A 209 1.32 9.43 2.18
N LYS A 210 1.34 10.74 2.49
CA LYS A 210 2.58 11.42 2.88
C LYS A 210 3.18 10.78 4.13
N GLY A 211 2.32 10.44 5.09
CA GLY A 211 2.68 9.72 6.31
C GLY A 211 3.18 8.31 6.03
N HIS A 212 2.52 7.58 5.13
CA HIS A 212 2.91 6.22 4.74
C HIS A 212 4.33 6.18 4.17
N VAL A 213 4.63 7.06 3.21
CA VAL A 213 5.97 7.19 2.62
C VAL A 213 7.00 7.61 3.67
N ALA A 214 6.64 8.52 4.58
CA ALA A 214 7.52 8.95 5.67
C ALA A 214 7.88 7.82 6.64
N ILE A 215 6.91 6.96 6.98
CA ILE A 215 7.14 5.74 7.78
C ILE A 215 8.12 4.82 7.07
N GLY A 216 7.93 4.58 5.77
CA GLY A 216 8.85 3.80 4.94
C GLY A 216 10.27 4.38 4.92
N ALA A 217 10.40 5.69 4.67
CA ALA A 217 11.69 6.37 4.58
C ALA A 217 12.45 6.36 5.90
N LYS A 218 11.75 6.60 7.01
CA LYS A 218 12.31 6.54 8.37
C LYS A 218 12.94 5.17 8.64
N TRP A 219 12.19 4.10 8.43
CA TRP A 219 12.67 2.75 8.75
C TRP A 219 13.73 2.25 7.78
N PHE A 220 13.62 2.60 6.50
CA PHE A 220 14.67 2.31 5.52
C PHE A 220 16.00 2.96 5.93
N ARG A 221 15.99 4.25 6.31
CA ARG A 221 17.18 4.96 6.81
C ARG A 221 17.72 4.38 8.11
N PHE A 222 16.83 3.97 9.03
CA PHE A 222 17.23 3.28 10.26
C PHE A 222 18.00 1.99 9.96
N LEU A 223 17.50 1.15 9.05
CA LEU A 223 18.18 -0.09 8.67
C LEU A 223 19.52 0.16 7.99
N CYS A 224 19.58 1.15 7.09
CA CYS A 224 20.84 1.56 6.46
C CYS A 224 21.86 2.06 7.49
N ALA A 225 21.43 2.90 8.44
CA ALA A 225 22.30 3.43 9.49
C ALA A 225 22.82 2.31 10.41
N ARG A 226 21.96 1.36 10.78
CA ARG A 226 22.33 0.16 11.57
C ARG A 226 23.44 -0.65 10.91
N GLU A 227 23.42 -0.72 9.58
CA GLU A 227 24.41 -1.44 8.78
C GLU A 227 25.55 -0.55 8.24
N ARG A 228 25.58 0.74 8.63
CA ARG A 228 26.55 1.75 8.16
C ARG A 228 26.60 1.90 6.64
N LYS A 229 25.44 1.80 5.98
CA LYS A 229 25.27 1.95 4.53
C LYS A 229 24.73 3.34 4.18
N ASP A 230 25.13 3.85 3.02
CA ASP A 230 24.50 5.05 2.45
C ASP A 230 23.07 4.72 1.98
N PRO A 231 22.04 5.43 2.47
CA PRO A 231 20.66 5.13 2.11
C PRO A 231 20.36 5.29 0.62
N ALA A 232 20.85 6.35 -0.03
CA ALA A 232 20.51 6.62 -1.43
C ALA A 232 21.10 5.55 -2.37
N ARG A 233 22.37 5.19 -2.17
CA ARG A 233 23.03 4.11 -2.91
C ARG A 233 22.36 2.76 -2.65
N THR A 234 22.09 2.44 -1.39
CA THR A 234 21.43 1.17 -1.01
C THR A 234 20.06 1.05 -1.66
N PHE A 235 19.29 2.14 -1.66
CA PHE A 235 18.00 2.20 -2.33
C PHE A 235 18.13 1.91 -3.82
N GLN A 236 19.05 2.60 -4.51
CA GLN A 236 19.26 2.41 -5.95
C GLN A 236 19.65 0.96 -6.28
N ASP A 237 20.54 0.36 -5.50
CA ASP A 237 21.00 -1.01 -5.71
C ASP A 237 19.85 -2.01 -5.48
N LEU A 238 19.08 -1.84 -4.40
CA LEU A 238 17.93 -2.69 -4.10
C LEU A 238 16.82 -2.56 -5.13
N VAL A 239 16.54 -1.35 -5.61
CA VAL A 239 15.52 -1.12 -6.65
C VAL A 239 15.93 -1.76 -7.96
N ARG A 240 17.20 -1.64 -8.40
CA ARG A 240 17.70 -2.29 -9.63
C ARG A 240 17.55 -3.81 -9.60
N VAL A 241 17.77 -4.42 -8.43
CA VAL A 241 17.70 -5.87 -8.26
C VAL A 241 16.25 -6.37 -8.18
N ASN A 242 15.37 -5.63 -7.49
CA ASN A 242 14.08 -6.14 -7.06
C ASN A 242 12.87 -5.58 -7.82
N PHE A 243 13.02 -4.45 -8.51
CA PHE A 243 11.93 -3.78 -9.23
C PHE A 243 12.11 -3.93 -10.75
N ARG A 244 11.16 -4.62 -11.40
CA ARG A 244 11.22 -4.96 -12.84
C ARG A 244 10.63 -3.87 -13.76
N GLY A 245 10.59 -2.62 -13.30
CA GLY A 245 10.00 -1.49 -14.04
C GLY A 245 10.89 -0.25 -14.04
N ALA A 246 10.54 0.72 -14.89
CA ALA A 246 11.18 2.04 -14.88
C ALA A 246 10.42 2.98 -13.94
N LEU A 247 11.16 3.78 -13.19
CA LEU A 247 10.59 4.93 -12.49
C LEU A 247 10.25 6.01 -13.53
N LYS A 248 8.96 6.36 -13.60
CA LYS A 248 8.44 7.30 -14.59
C LYS A 248 8.02 8.60 -13.93
N ALA A 249 8.60 9.70 -14.42
CA ALA A 249 8.12 11.04 -14.16
C ALA A 249 6.63 11.21 -14.59
N PRO A 250 5.91 12.23 -14.08
CA PRO A 250 6.37 13.27 -13.15
C PRO A 250 6.64 12.73 -11.74
N PHE A 251 7.53 13.40 -11.00
CA PHE A 251 7.73 13.19 -9.57
C PHE A 251 7.31 14.44 -8.81
N ASN A 252 6.57 14.24 -7.72
CA ASN A 252 6.30 15.32 -6.77
C ASN A 252 7.48 15.46 -5.82
N ASP A 253 8.55 16.12 -6.30
CA ASP A 253 9.82 16.27 -5.56
C ASP A 253 9.63 16.89 -4.18
N LEU A 254 8.69 17.84 -4.05
CA LEU A 254 8.38 18.48 -2.76
C LEU A 254 7.76 17.49 -1.77
N ALA A 255 6.64 16.84 -2.15
CA ALA A 255 5.97 15.89 -1.25
C ALA A 255 6.86 14.68 -0.91
N ARG A 256 7.63 14.18 -1.87
CA ARG A 256 8.60 13.09 -1.61
C ARG A 256 9.68 13.53 -0.64
N ALA A 257 10.22 14.74 -0.79
CA ALA A 257 11.23 15.26 0.13
C ALA A 257 10.69 15.50 1.55
N GLU A 258 9.46 16.00 1.69
CA GLU A 258 8.75 16.12 2.98
C GLU A 258 8.60 14.75 3.67
N ALA A 259 8.34 13.70 2.90
CA ALA A 259 8.32 12.32 3.37
C ALA A 259 9.73 11.70 3.56
N GLY A 260 10.81 12.46 3.38
CA GLY A 260 12.18 11.99 3.58
C GLY A 260 12.77 11.17 2.41
N LEU A 261 12.10 11.15 1.25
CA LEU A 261 12.57 10.57 -0.01
C LEU A 261 13.11 11.66 -0.93
N THR A 262 14.39 12.01 -0.75
CA THR A 262 15.02 13.09 -1.51
C THR A 262 15.30 12.70 -2.96
N PRO A 263 15.43 13.66 -3.91
CA PRO A 263 15.67 13.35 -5.32
C PRO A 263 16.90 12.48 -5.62
N SER A 264 17.91 12.48 -4.74
CA SER A 264 19.09 11.61 -4.83
C SER A 264 18.77 10.11 -4.82
N PHE A 265 17.61 9.70 -4.31
CA PHE A 265 17.18 8.31 -4.30
C PHE A 265 16.79 7.82 -5.70
N TYR A 266 16.00 8.60 -6.45
CA TYR A 266 15.28 8.11 -7.63
C TYR A 266 15.67 8.76 -8.95
N ARG A 267 16.28 9.95 -8.97
CA ARG A 267 16.62 10.62 -10.25
C ARG A 267 17.61 9.83 -11.11
N SER A 268 18.52 9.05 -10.51
CA SER A 268 19.46 8.20 -11.25
C SER A 268 18.84 6.89 -11.78
N LEU A 269 17.60 6.60 -11.40
CA LEU A 269 16.86 5.38 -11.77
C LEU A 269 15.81 5.63 -12.85
N THR A 270 15.62 6.89 -13.27
CA THR A 270 14.73 7.22 -14.38
C THR A 270 15.34 6.74 -15.68
N SER A 271 14.56 6.04 -16.51
CA SER A 271 14.95 5.85 -17.90
C SER A 271 15.02 7.22 -18.58
N THR A 272 16.20 7.64 -19.01
CA THR A 272 16.31 8.72 -20.00
C THR A 272 15.52 8.26 -21.21
N SER A 273 14.40 8.91 -21.51
CA SER A 273 13.78 8.77 -22.82
C SER A 273 14.78 9.33 -23.81
N SER A 274 15.58 8.47 -24.45
CA SER A 274 16.17 8.79 -25.74
C SER A 274 14.99 9.05 -26.67
N GLY A 275 14.76 10.33 -26.97
CA GLY A 275 13.87 10.73 -28.05
C GLY A 275 14.39 10.27 -29.40
#